data_AF-A0A4Y2ILT6-F1
#
_entry.id   AF-A0A4Y2ILT6-F1
#
_cell.length_a   1.000
_cell.length_b   1.000
_cell.length_c   1.000
_cell.angle_alpha   90.00
_cell.angle_beta   90.00
_cell.angle_gamma   90.00
#
_symmetry.space_group_name_H-M   'P 1'
#
loop_
_entity.id
_entity.type
_entity.pdbx_description
1 polymer ?
#
loop_
_entity_poly.entity_id
_entity_poly.type
_entity_poly.pdbx_seq_one_letter_code
_entity_poly.pdbx_strand_id
1 'polypeptide(L)'
;MPETGPLTRSMDKQFEKLFAMMAEMKAGQEEMRVAQAGLEQKMEAGQEEMRSGQEEIKSQIQAHTESQVEEMKNHVDGCIGKIEEEVQCVKLKIENVESEVQRKIEESNCEVQEKIGNLERRISELEERPNYFPASPEFISSRPTVKPLTFDGQTSWTVFKTQFDVVSSTNGWTDFVKASQLVASLRGSAAEVLQGIPADKLTELTTVEKALESRFGDSHLTQFYRTELKTRRQKPGESLQELAADVERLMSLAYAECPLDVRESLAAQYFVDAIRDEDTQHSTRLMDAKDLKSSLAYSMKYEAARTVSKTSRHVRSMGTEDHTSSERDDKFEFFFNRLEKLLNSSVSGRKNTPRRNPNVTCWKCSKKGHVQRECQAITSNQEN
;
A
#
# COMPACT_ATOMS: atom_id res chain seq x y z
N MET A 1 1.46 -10.22 -125.81
CA MET A 1 0.60 -10.04 -124.62
C MET A 1 0.35 -11.40 -124.03
N PRO A 2 0.94 -11.76 -122.88
CA PRO A 2 0.73 -13.06 -122.26
C PRO A 2 -0.51 -12.99 -121.35
N GLU A 3 -1.48 -13.86 -121.61
CA GLU A 3 -2.53 -14.16 -120.64
C GLU A 3 -1.91 -14.94 -119.48
N THR A 4 -1.66 -14.25 -118.37
CA THR A 4 -1.34 -14.89 -117.09
C THR A 4 -2.64 -15.45 -116.50
N GLY A 5 -2.71 -16.78 -116.42
CA GLY A 5 -3.91 -17.56 -116.12
C GLY A 5 -4.42 -17.58 -114.66
N PRO A 6 -5.40 -18.45 -114.35
CA PRO A 6 -6.20 -18.48 -113.10
C PRO A 6 -5.44 -18.67 -111.78
N LEU A 7 -4.12 -18.88 -111.82
CA LEU A 7 -3.25 -19.08 -110.65
C LEU A 7 -2.97 -17.79 -109.86
N THR A 8 -2.85 -16.63 -110.51
CA THR A 8 -2.56 -15.34 -109.82
C THR A 8 -3.73 -14.87 -108.96
N ARG A 9 -4.97 -14.95 -109.47
CA ARG A 9 -6.20 -14.66 -108.70
C ARG A 9 -6.40 -15.57 -107.49
N SER A 10 -5.93 -16.82 -107.56
CA SER A 10 -6.03 -17.77 -106.44
C SER A 10 -5.06 -17.42 -105.31
N MET A 11 -3.85 -16.96 -105.66
CA MET A 11 -2.86 -16.51 -104.67
C MET A 11 -3.34 -15.24 -103.96
N ASP A 12 -3.86 -14.25 -104.68
CA ASP A 12 -4.40 -13.01 -104.10
C ASP A 12 -5.54 -13.29 -103.10
N LYS A 13 -6.42 -14.24 -103.41
CA LYS A 13 -7.53 -14.63 -102.52
C LYS A 13 -7.05 -15.35 -101.25
N GLN A 14 -5.89 -16.00 -101.27
CA GLN A 14 -5.29 -16.58 -100.07
C GLN A 14 -4.58 -15.53 -99.22
N PHE A 15 -3.91 -14.56 -99.82
CA PHE A 15 -3.33 -13.42 -99.10
C PHE A 15 -4.40 -12.56 -98.42
N GLU A 16 -5.52 -12.27 -99.09
CA GLU A 16 -6.68 -11.58 -98.49
C GLU A 16 -7.23 -12.32 -97.27
N LYS A 17 -7.39 -13.65 -97.33
CA LYS A 17 -7.80 -14.46 -96.17
C LYS A 17 -6.79 -14.41 -95.02
N LEU A 18 -5.50 -14.39 -95.33
CA LEU A 18 -4.43 -14.28 -94.34
C LEU A 18 -4.43 -12.90 -93.67
N PHE A 19 -4.62 -11.82 -94.43
CA PHE A 19 -4.76 -10.46 -93.90
C PHE A 19 -6.00 -10.30 -93.02
N ALA A 20 -7.14 -10.89 -93.42
CA ALA A 20 -8.35 -10.92 -92.61
C ALA A 20 -8.12 -11.66 -91.27
N MET A 21 -7.48 -12.84 -91.30
CA MET A 21 -7.11 -13.57 -90.08
C MET A 21 -6.14 -12.77 -89.17
N MET A 22 -5.15 -12.08 -89.75
CA MET A 22 -4.25 -11.23 -88.98
C MET A 22 -4.97 -10.02 -88.38
N ALA A 23 -5.94 -9.44 -89.09
CA ALA A 23 -6.77 -8.35 -88.58
C ALA A 23 -7.66 -8.82 -87.42
N GLU A 24 -8.30 -9.99 -87.52
CA GLU A 24 -9.09 -10.59 -86.44
C GLU A 24 -8.23 -10.94 -85.23
N MET A 25 -7.04 -11.51 -85.43
CA MET A 25 -6.10 -11.80 -84.34
C MET A 25 -5.64 -10.52 -83.63
N LYS A 26 -5.35 -9.46 -84.38
CA LYS A 26 -4.96 -8.17 -83.83
C LYS A 26 -6.12 -7.49 -83.08
N ALA A 27 -7.34 -7.60 -83.59
CA ALA A 27 -8.54 -7.13 -82.91
C ALA A 27 -8.78 -7.90 -81.60
N GLY A 28 -8.69 -9.24 -81.61
CA GLY A 28 -8.83 -10.06 -80.41
C GLY A 28 -7.72 -9.83 -79.38
N GLN A 29 -6.48 -9.56 -79.82
CA GLN A 29 -5.40 -9.13 -78.94
C GLN A 29 -5.67 -7.77 -78.29
N GLU A 30 -6.20 -6.81 -79.06
CA GLU A 30 -6.55 -5.49 -78.53
C GLU A 30 -7.72 -5.57 -77.55
N GLU A 31 -8.76 -6.36 -77.85
CA GLU A 31 -9.86 -6.63 -76.92
C GLU A 31 -9.38 -7.28 -75.62
N MET A 32 -8.45 -8.23 -75.70
CA MET A 32 -7.82 -8.85 -74.52
C MET A 32 -7.03 -7.83 -73.70
N ARG A 33 -6.30 -6.93 -74.36
CA ARG A 33 -5.54 -5.86 -73.71
C ARG A 33 -6.46 -4.86 -73.01
N VAL A 34 -7.56 -4.48 -73.64
CA VAL A 34 -8.60 -3.61 -73.06
C VAL A 34 -9.27 -4.30 -71.87
N ALA A 35 -9.59 -5.60 -71.98
CA ALA A 35 -10.16 -6.36 -70.88
C ALA A 35 -9.21 -6.48 -69.69
N GLN A 36 -7.91 -6.69 -69.94
CA GLN A 36 -6.88 -6.73 -68.90
C GLN A 36 -6.73 -5.35 -68.23
N ALA A 37 -6.64 -4.27 -68.99
CA ALA A 37 -6.56 -2.91 -68.46
C ALA A 37 -7.80 -2.55 -67.62
N GLY A 38 -9.00 -2.97 -68.05
CA GLY A 38 -10.23 -2.80 -67.29
C GLY A 38 -10.28 -3.60 -65.99
N LEU A 39 -9.63 -4.77 -65.94
CA LEU A 39 -9.48 -5.55 -64.72
C LEU A 39 -8.50 -4.86 -63.74
N GLU A 40 -7.35 -4.40 -64.24
CA GLU A 40 -6.35 -3.68 -63.45
C GLU A 40 -6.94 -2.41 -62.84
N GLN A 41 -7.66 -1.60 -63.61
CA GLN A 41 -8.36 -0.41 -63.08
C GLN A 41 -9.36 -0.74 -61.98
N LYS A 42 -10.11 -1.84 -62.10
CA LYS A 42 -11.06 -2.26 -61.06
C LYS A 42 -10.35 -2.73 -59.79
N MET A 43 -9.18 -3.35 -59.91
CA MET A 43 -8.36 -3.73 -58.75
C MET A 43 -7.76 -2.50 -58.07
N GLU A 44 -7.25 -1.54 -58.84
CA GLU A 44 -6.74 -0.27 -58.32
C GLU A 44 -7.84 0.52 -57.60
N ALA A 45 -9.01 0.68 -58.24
CA ALA A 45 -10.16 1.34 -57.63
C ALA A 45 -10.61 0.65 -56.32
N GLY A 46 -10.66 -0.69 -56.30
CA GLY A 46 -11.00 -1.45 -55.08
C GLY A 46 -9.94 -1.33 -53.97
N GLN A 47 -8.66 -1.18 -54.32
CA GLN A 47 -7.60 -0.90 -53.35
C GLN A 47 -7.67 0.53 -52.79
N GLU A 48 -7.98 1.51 -53.63
CA GLU A 48 -8.19 2.91 -53.24
C GLU A 48 -9.37 3.03 -52.26
N GLU A 49 -10.51 2.40 -52.57
CA GLU A 49 -11.68 2.37 -51.68
C GLU A 49 -11.37 1.70 -50.34
N MET A 50 -10.61 0.60 -50.35
CA MET A 50 -10.20 -0.08 -49.12
C MET A 50 -9.28 0.81 -48.27
N ARG A 51 -8.35 1.52 -48.89
CA ARG A 51 -7.44 2.45 -48.21
C ARG A 51 -8.21 3.63 -47.61
N SER A 52 -9.10 4.22 -48.39
CA SER A 52 -9.96 5.32 -47.94
C SER A 52 -10.86 4.90 -46.77
N GLY A 53 -11.48 3.72 -46.83
CA GLY A 53 -12.28 3.18 -45.73
C GLY A 53 -11.45 2.90 -44.46
N GLN A 54 -10.20 2.44 -44.61
CA GLN A 54 -9.29 2.27 -43.48
C GLN A 54 -8.90 3.61 -42.84
N GLU A 55 -8.63 4.64 -43.65
CA GLU A 55 -8.33 5.98 -43.17
C GLU A 55 -9.52 6.61 -42.45
N GLU A 56 -10.73 6.41 -42.96
CA GLU A 56 -11.95 6.90 -42.31
C GLU A 56 -12.17 6.24 -40.93
N ILE A 57 -12.06 4.90 -40.86
CA ILE A 57 -12.18 4.17 -39.59
C ILE A 57 -11.10 4.63 -38.60
N LYS A 58 -9.87 4.81 -39.07
CA LYS A 58 -8.77 5.30 -38.22
C LYS A 58 -9.06 6.71 -37.69
N SER A 59 -9.54 7.61 -38.55
CA SER A 59 -9.91 8.97 -38.18
C SER A 59 -11.04 8.99 -37.14
N GLN A 60 -12.08 8.17 -37.33
CA GLN A 60 -13.18 8.04 -36.37
C GLN A 60 -12.72 7.50 -35.01
N ILE A 61 -11.88 6.46 -34.99
CA ILE A 61 -11.31 5.91 -33.76
C ILE A 61 -10.47 6.98 -33.05
N GLN A 62 -9.62 7.68 -33.79
CA GLN A 62 -8.78 8.74 -33.23
C GLN A 62 -9.63 9.85 -32.61
N ALA A 63 -10.62 10.37 -33.34
CA ALA A 63 -11.50 11.42 -32.84
C ALA A 63 -12.29 10.99 -31.59
N HIS A 64 -12.79 9.76 -31.56
CA HIS A 64 -13.46 9.20 -30.39
C HIS A 64 -12.51 9.11 -29.19
N THR A 65 -11.27 8.62 -29.39
CA THR A 65 -10.29 8.54 -28.32
C THR A 65 -9.89 9.91 -27.78
N GLU A 66 -9.70 10.91 -28.66
CA GLU A 66 -9.40 12.28 -28.25
C GLU A 66 -10.55 12.89 -27.44
N SER A 67 -11.79 12.68 -27.89
CA SER A 67 -12.99 13.13 -27.18
C SER A 67 -13.10 12.52 -25.77
N GLN A 68 -12.91 11.20 -25.64
CA GLN A 68 -12.96 10.52 -24.34
C GLN A 68 -11.84 10.97 -23.39
N VAL A 69 -10.64 11.21 -23.92
CA VAL A 69 -9.53 11.70 -23.12
C VAL A 69 -9.81 13.11 -22.60
N GLU A 70 -10.38 13.99 -23.43
CA GLU A 70 -10.73 15.35 -23.00
C GLU A 70 -11.88 15.35 -21.97
N GLU A 71 -12.88 14.48 -22.13
CA GLU A 71 -13.95 14.30 -21.13
C GLU A 71 -13.39 13.84 -19.77
N MET A 72 -12.50 12.84 -19.79
CA MET A 72 -11.85 12.35 -18.57
C MET A 72 -10.99 13.42 -17.91
N LYS A 73 -10.25 14.20 -18.71
CA LYS A 73 -9.44 15.32 -18.23
C LYS A 73 -10.31 16.37 -17.54
N ASN A 74 -11.43 16.77 -18.15
CA ASN A 74 -12.38 17.70 -17.55
C ASN A 74 -12.96 17.17 -16.23
N HIS A 75 -13.23 15.87 -16.14
CA HIS A 75 -13.71 15.26 -14.90
C HIS A 75 -12.64 15.29 -13.78
N VAL A 76 -11.40 14.95 -14.13
CA VAL A 76 -10.26 14.99 -13.21
C VAL A 76 -10.00 16.42 -12.72
N ASP A 77 -9.98 17.41 -13.62
CA ASP A 77 -9.82 18.82 -13.26
C ASP A 77 -10.94 19.30 -12.31
N GLY A 78 -12.18 18.85 -12.55
CA GLY A 78 -13.30 19.11 -11.65
C GLY A 78 -13.18 18.47 -10.26
N CYS A 79 -12.61 17.26 -10.19
CA CYS A 79 -12.29 16.60 -8.92
C CYS A 79 -11.16 17.32 -8.17
N ILE A 80 -10.11 17.75 -8.89
CA ILE A 80 -9.00 18.52 -8.34
C ILE A 80 -9.51 19.82 -7.72
N GLY A 81 -10.35 20.58 -8.44
CA GLY A 81 -10.91 21.82 -7.92
C GLY A 81 -11.70 21.64 -6.62
N LYS A 82 -12.50 20.58 -6.50
CA LYS A 82 -13.24 20.26 -5.25
C LYS A 82 -12.29 19.96 -4.09
N ILE A 83 -11.23 19.19 -4.36
CA ILE A 83 -10.22 18.88 -3.33
C ILE A 83 -9.50 20.15 -2.89
N GLU A 84 -9.15 21.04 -3.84
CA GLU A 84 -8.52 22.32 -3.52
C GLU A 84 -9.41 23.22 -2.65
N GLU A 85 -10.71 23.27 -2.92
CA GLU A 85 -11.70 23.98 -2.09
C GLU A 85 -11.79 23.39 -0.68
N GLU A 86 -11.86 22.06 -0.54
CA GLU A 86 -11.89 21.39 0.77
C GLU A 86 -10.59 21.63 1.56
N VAL A 87 -9.43 21.57 0.89
CA VAL A 87 -8.13 21.85 1.50
C VAL A 87 -8.07 23.30 2.01
N GLN A 88 -8.56 24.27 1.23
CA GLN A 88 -8.64 25.67 1.68
C GLN A 88 -9.59 25.84 2.86
N CYS A 89 -10.74 25.15 2.87
CA CYS A 89 -11.67 25.17 4.00
C CYS A 89 -11.03 24.62 5.29
N VAL A 90 -10.31 23.49 5.18
CA VAL A 90 -9.59 22.90 6.32
C VAL A 90 -8.49 23.82 6.81
N LYS A 91 -7.76 24.46 5.90
CA LYS A 91 -6.72 25.43 6.24
C LYS A 91 -7.28 26.58 7.09
N LEU A 92 -8.39 27.19 6.68
CA LEU A 92 -9.05 28.26 7.45
C LEU A 92 -9.54 27.78 8.83
N LYS A 93 -10.04 26.55 8.93
CA LYS A 93 -10.44 25.96 10.22
C LYS A 93 -9.24 25.77 11.16
N ILE A 94 -8.09 25.34 10.62
CA ILE A 94 -6.85 25.19 11.39
C ILE A 94 -6.38 26.55 11.92
N GLU A 95 -6.33 27.58 11.07
CA GLU A 95 -5.94 28.95 11.48
C GLU A 95 -6.85 29.51 12.58
N ASN A 96 -8.16 29.23 12.51
CA ASN A 96 -9.11 29.63 13.54
C ASN A 96 -8.88 28.90 14.88
N VAL A 97 -8.64 27.58 14.84
CA VAL A 97 -8.34 26.78 16.05
C VAL A 97 -7.02 27.23 16.68
N GLU A 98 -6.00 27.49 15.86
CA GLU A 98 -4.70 28.00 16.32
C GLU A 98 -4.87 29.33 17.06
N SER A 99 -5.66 30.25 16.50
CA SER A 99 -5.98 31.54 17.13
C SER A 99 -6.73 31.37 18.46
N GLU A 100 -7.68 30.43 18.55
CA GLU A 100 -8.42 30.16 19.78
C GLU A 100 -7.53 29.55 20.88
N VAL A 101 -6.66 28.62 20.51
CA VAL A 101 -5.70 27.99 21.42
C VAL A 101 -4.71 29.03 21.95
N GLN A 102 -4.16 29.87 21.07
CA GLN A 102 -3.24 30.93 21.46
C GLN A 102 -3.90 31.89 22.47
N ARG A 103 -5.14 32.31 22.22
CA ARG A 103 -5.91 33.15 23.15
C ARG A 103 -6.10 32.49 24.51
N LYS A 104 -6.43 31.19 24.56
CA LYS A 104 -6.59 30.44 25.82
C LYS A 104 -5.28 30.31 26.60
N ILE A 105 -4.16 30.17 25.90
CA ILE A 105 -2.83 30.13 26.52
C ILE A 105 -2.50 31.49 27.15
N GLU A 106 -2.74 32.59 26.43
CA GLU A 106 -2.53 33.95 26.96
C GLU A 106 -3.43 34.23 28.17
N GLU A 107 -4.71 33.86 28.10
CA GLU A 107 -5.66 33.98 29.22
C GLU A 107 -5.17 33.19 30.46
N SER A 108 -4.78 31.93 30.28
CA SER A 108 -4.26 31.10 31.38
C SER A 108 -2.93 31.64 31.94
N ASN A 109 -2.05 32.18 31.11
CA ASN A 109 -0.80 32.79 31.54
C ASN A 109 -1.05 34.02 32.41
N CYS A 110 -2.02 34.88 32.05
CA CYS A 110 -2.43 36.02 32.86
C CYS A 110 -2.95 35.58 34.24
N GLU A 111 -3.82 34.56 34.30
CA GLU A 111 -4.32 34.04 35.58
C GLU A 111 -3.22 33.47 36.47
N VAL A 112 -2.27 32.74 35.88
CA VAL A 112 -1.13 32.18 36.61
C VAL A 112 -0.23 33.30 37.14
N GLN A 113 0.06 34.33 36.34
CA GLN A 113 0.83 35.49 36.78
C GLN A 113 0.13 36.25 37.92
N GLU A 114 -1.19 36.42 37.86
CA GLU A 114 -1.95 37.07 38.95
C GLU A 114 -1.85 36.27 40.26
N LYS A 115 -2.00 34.94 40.18
CA LYS A 115 -1.85 34.04 41.35
C LYS A 115 -0.43 34.09 41.92
N ILE A 116 0.60 34.12 41.07
CA ILE A 116 1.99 34.28 41.49
C ILE A 116 2.17 35.61 42.24
N GLY A 117 1.70 36.74 41.68
CA GLY A 117 1.81 38.04 42.34
C GLY A 117 1.04 38.13 43.67
N ASN A 118 -0.07 37.40 43.82
CA ASN A 118 -0.77 37.29 45.10
C ASN A 118 0.07 36.52 46.14
N LEU A 119 0.67 35.39 45.73
CA LEU A 119 1.54 34.59 46.60
C LEU A 119 2.78 35.37 47.02
N GLU A 120 3.43 36.09 46.10
CA GLU A 120 4.59 36.95 46.41
C GLU A 120 4.24 38.00 47.48
N ARG A 121 3.09 38.68 47.35
CA ARG A 121 2.62 39.65 48.35
C ARG A 121 2.40 39.02 49.72
N ARG A 122 1.77 37.85 49.78
CA ARG A 122 1.55 37.10 51.02
C ARG A 122 2.86 36.65 51.67
N ILE A 123 3.87 36.31 50.87
CA ILE A 123 5.21 35.98 51.37
C ILE A 123 5.85 37.23 51.98
N SER A 124 5.81 38.38 51.30
CA SER A 124 6.34 39.64 51.85
C SER A 124 5.67 40.09 53.16
N GLU A 125 4.35 39.93 53.28
CA GLU A 125 3.61 40.22 54.53
C GLU A 125 4.05 39.32 55.70
N LEU A 126 4.45 38.07 55.41
CA LEU A 126 4.97 37.14 56.42
C LEU A 126 6.42 37.46 56.81
N GLU A 127 7.22 38.00 55.90
CA GLU A 127 8.61 38.40 56.13
C GLU A 127 8.73 39.72 56.92
N GLU A 128 7.80 40.66 56.78
CA GLU A 128 7.82 41.95 57.52
C GLU A 128 7.33 41.85 58.97
N ARG A 129 6.75 40.73 59.40
CA ARG A 129 6.27 40.58 60.78
C ARG A 129 7.46 40.30 61.73
N PRO A 130 7.80 41.21 62.68
CA PRO A 130 8.88 40.95 63.61
C PRO A 130 8.54 39.73 64.48
N ASN A 131 9.46 38.77 64.54
CA ASN A 131 9.41 37.65 65.46
C ASN A 131 9.24 38.13 66.91
N TYR A 132 8.00 38.12 67.41
CA TYR A 132 7.71 37.93 68.83
C TYR A 132 7.20 36.50 69.01
N PHE A 133 8.13 35.56 69.14
CA PHE A 133 7.85 34.28 69.76
C PHE A 133 8.03 34.45 71.27
N PRO A 134 6.97 34.30 72.10
CA PRO A 134 7.19 33.78 73.43
C PRO A 134 7.71 32.36 73.25
N ALA A 135 8.79 32.03 73.96
CA ALA A 135 9.33 30.68 74.01
C ALA A 135 8.26 29.72 74.55
N SER A 136 7.51 29.09 73.63
CA SER A 136 6.67 27.95 73.89
C SER A 136 7.48 26.71 73.52
N PRO A 137 7.80 25.82 74.46
CA PRO A 137 8.20 24.47 74.10
C PRO A 137 6.99 23.78 73.47
N GLU A 138 7.25 22.87 72.52
CA GLU A 138 6.28 21.97 71.87
C GLU A 138 5.52 22.53 70.66
N PHE A 139 6.10 22.37 69.47
CA PHE A 139 5.55 21.52 68.39
C PHE A 139 6.54 21.53 67.20
N ILE A 140 7.66 20.82 67.34
CA ILE A 140 8.39 20.31 66.18
C ILE A 140 7.55 19.13 65.68
N SER A 141 6.50 19.40 64.92
CA SER A 141 5.97 18.36 64.04
C SER A 141 6.99 18.23 62.91
N SER A 142 7.91 17.28 63.09
CA SER A 142 8.83 16.87 62.04
C SER A 142 8.00 16.52 60.81
N ARG A 143 8.06 17.34 59.77
CA ARG A 143 7.51 17.00 58.46
C ARG A 143 8.07 15.63 58.09
N PRO A 144 7.24 14.60 57.83
CA PRO A 144 7.76 13.27 57.52
C PRO A 144 8.69 13.38 56.32
N THR A 145 9.99 13.24 56.56
CA THR A 145 10.97 13.25 55.47
C THR A 145 10.89 11.88 54.84
N VAL A 146 10.42 11.81 53.60
CA VAL A 146 10.38 10.54 52.88
C VAL A 146 11.81 10.08 52.71
N LYS A 147 12.15 8.91 53.24
CA LYS A 147 13.52 8.41 53.18
C LYS A 147 13.91 8.17 51.72
N PRO A 148 15.10 8.62 51.32
CA PRO A 148 15.67 8.34 50.01
C PRO A 148 15.76 6.82 49.78
N LEU A 149 15.34 6.39 48.59
CA LEU A 149 15.52 5.02 48.13
C LEU A 149 17.00 4.70 47.92
N THR A 150 17.38 3.44 48.03
CA THR A 150 18.72 2.96 47.69
C THR A 150 18.78 2.46 46.26
N PHE A 151 19.89 2.71 45.57
CA PHE A 151 20.13 2.22 44.21
C PHE A 151 21.38 1.36 44.17
N ASP A 152 21.24 0.09 43.78
CA ASP A 152 22.34 -0.88 43.72
C ASP A 152 22.76 -1.24 42.28
N GLY A 153 22.03 -0.73 41.28
CA GLY A 153 22.21 -1.01 39.86
C GLY A 153 21.39 -2.18 39.32
N GLN A 154 20.55 -2.84 40.13
CA GLN A 154 19.71 -3.95 39.66
C GLN A 154 18.37 -3.49 39.07
N THR A 155 17.80 -2.41 39.60
CA THR A 155 16.62 -1.77 39.03
C THR A 155 17.01 -0.85 37.87
N SER A 156 16.10 -0.60 36.92
CA SER A 156 16.37 0.36 35.84
C SER A 156 16.66 1.75 36.43
N TRP A 157 17.73 2.37 35.94
CA TRP A 157 18.13 3.72 36.33
C TRP A 157 17.00 4.74 36.13
N THR A 158 16.27 4.64 35.01
CA THR A 158 15.13 5.51 34.68
C THR A 158 14.01 5.46 35.73
N VAL A 159 13.70 4.24 36.20
CA VAL A 159 12.68 4.02 37.24
C VAL A 159 13.14 4.61 38.57
N PHE A 160 14.39 4.35 38.96
CA PHE A 160 14.96 4.91 40.19
C PHE A 160 15.01 6.44 40.14
N LYS A 161 15.46 7.03 39.03
CA LYS A 161 15.52 8.48 38.84
C LYS A 161 14.15 9.14 38.99
N THR A 162 13.12 8.56 38.37
CA THR A 162 11.74 9.06 38.49
C THR A 162 11.25 9.03 39.95
N GLN A 163 11.50 7.93 40.67
CA GLN A 163 11.13 7.85 42.08
C GLN A 163 11.93 8.86 42.93
N PHE A 164 13.22 9.01 42.65
CA PHE A 164 14.09 9.98 43.31
C PHE A 164 13.61 11.43 43.08
N ASP A 165 13.19 11.77 41.86
CA ASP A 165 12.66 13.08 41.51
C ASP A 165 11.36 13.40 42.25
N VAL A 166 10.46 12.42 42.38
CA VAL A 166 9.23 12.54 43.17
C VAL A 166 9.55 12.76 44.66
N VAL A 167 10.47 11.98 45.23
CA VAL A 167 10.90 12.13 46.64
C VAL A 167 11.58 13.47 46.87
N SER A 168 12.46 13.90 45.97
CA SER A 168 13.18 15.17 46.08
C SER A 168 12.24 16.37 45.99
N SER A 169 11.24 16.31 45.10
CA SER A 169 10.21 17.34 44.95
C SER A 169 9.31 17.41 46.19
N THR A 170 8.91 16.26 46.73
CA THR A 170 8.08 16.17 47.95
C THR A 170 8.82 16.74 49.17
N ASN A 171 10.12 16.47 49.27
CA ASN A 171 10.95 16.95 50.37
C ASN A 171 11.49 18.37 50.14
N GLY A 172 11.31 18.97 48.96
CA GLY A 172 11.80 20.31 48.63
C GLY A 172 13.32 20.42 48.59
N TRP A 173 14.02 19.39 48.10
CA TRP A 173 15.48 19.38 48.05
C TRP A 173 16.01 20.34 46.98
N THR A 174 17.04 21.13 47.35
CA THR A 174 17.85 21.89 46.40
C THR A 174 18.78 20.95 45.63
N ASP A 175 19.30 21.38 44.47
CA ASP A 175 20.17 20.53 43.63
C ASP A 175 21.41 20.03 44.38
N PHE A 176 21.96 20.84 45.28
CA PHE A 176 23.06 20.42 46.17
C PHE A 176 22.64 19.28 47.11
N VAL A 177 21.46 19.38 47.72
CA VAL A 177 20.91 18.33 48.60
C VAL A 177 20.56 17.09 47.79
N LYS A 178 20.01 17.25 46.58
CA LYS A 178 19.76 16.15 45.65
C LYS A 178 21.06 15.42 45.30
N ALA A 179 22.12 16.13 44.93
CA ALA A 179 23.41 15.51 44.61
C ALA A 179 23.96 14.71 45.80
N SER A 180 24.00 15.34 46.98
CA SER A 180 24.45 14.71 48.22
C SER A 180 23.64 13.47 48.55
N GLN A 181 22.32 13.55 48.38
CA GLN A 181 21.41 12.48 48.70
C GLN A 181 21.44 11.35 47.68
N LEU A 182 21.63 11.66 46.40
CA LEU A 182 21.81 10.71 45.32
C LEU A 182 23.08 9.89 45.55
N VAL A 183 24.21 10.55 45.84
CA VAL A 183 25.47 9.90 46.22
C VAL A 183 25.29 9.00 47.44
N ALA A 184 24.59 9.50 48.48
CA ALA A 184 24.32 8.73 49.69
C ALA A 184 23.36 7.54 49.49
N SER A 185 22.55 7.57 48.43
CA SER A 185 21.62 6.49 48.05
C SER A 185 22.29 5.35 47.28
N LEU A 186 23.46 5.57 46.66
CA LEU A 186 24.14 4.55 45.86
C LEU A 186 24.72 3.44 46.73
N ARG A 187 24.54 2.20 46.33
CA ARG A 187 25.07 0.99 46.96
C ARG A 187 25.64 0.05 45.88
N GLY A 188 26.43 -0.94 46.30
CA GLY A 188 26.93 -1.99 45.41
C GLY A 188 27.58 -1.45 44.13
N SER A 189 27.20 -2.02 42.98
CA SER A 189 27.77 -1.69 41.66
C SER A 189 27.54 -0.22 41.26
N ALA A 190 26.43 0.38 41.71
CA ALA A 190 26.12 1.77 41.43
C ALA A 190 27.07 2.73 42.16
N ALA A 191 27.51 2.39 43.38
CA ALA A 191 28.45 3.21 44.13
C ALA A 191 29.85 3.26 43.49
N GLU A 192 30.23 2.24 42.71
CA GLU A 192 31.52 2.22 41.99
C GLU A 192 31.63 3.33 40.94
N VAL A 193 30.51 3.84 40.42
CA VAL A 193 30.49 4.98 39.47
C VAL A 193 31.15 6.22 40.07
N LEU A 194 31.04 6.38 41.39
CA LEU A 194 31.61 7.53 42.10
C LEU A 194 33.14 7.59 42.02
N GLN A 195 33.82 6.45 41.79
CA GLN A 195 35.28 6.42 41.65
C GLN A 195 35.78 7.15 40.39
N GLY A 196 34.93 7.26 39.36
CA GLY A 196 35.25 7.96 38.11
C GLY A 196 35.00 9.47 38.16
N ILE A 197 34.42 9.99 39.24
CA ILE A 197 34.02 11.39 39.36
C ILE A 197 34.97 12.11 40.34
N PRO A 198 35.57 13.25 39.95
CA PRO A 198 36.34 14.08 40.87
C PRO A 198 35.52 14.52 42.09
N ALA A 199 36.14 14.54 43.28
CA ALA A 199 35.45 14.79 44.55
C ALA A 199 34.76 16.17 44.61
N ASP A 200 35.34 17.18 43.96
CA ASP A 200 34.79 18.53 43.83
C ASP A 200 33.51 18.59 42.98
N LYS A 201 33.28 17.57 42.14
CA LYS A 201 32.10 17.49 41.25
C LYS A 201 31.00 16.55 41.77
N LEU A 202 31.24 15.84 42.88
CA LEU A 202 30.21 15.00 43.50
C LEU A 202 29.04 15.80 44.08
N THR A 203 29.21 17.11 44.28
CA THR A 203 28.15 18.03 44.69
C THR A 203 27.33 18.57 43.52
N GLU A 204 27.74 18.31 42.27
CA GLU A 204 27.01 18.70 41.08
C GLU A 204 26.05 17.58 40.65
N LEU A 205 24.75 17.81 40.80
CA LEU A 205 23.71 16.84 40.47
C LEU A 205 23.85 16.31 39.03
N THR A 206 24.07 17.22 38.07
CA THR A 206 24.16 16.87 36.65
C THR A 206 25.34 15.98 36.31
N THR A 207 26.47 16.13 37.01
CA THR A 207 27.66 15.31 36.80
C THR A 207 27.43 13.88 37.31
N VAL A 208 26.85 13.73 38.50
CA VAL A 208 26.51 12.42 39.08
C VAL A 208 25.44 11.71 38.25
N GLU A 209 24.39 12.42 37.83
CA GLU A 209 23.34 11.86 36.97
C GLU A 209 23.89 11.37 35.63
N LYS A 210 24.75 12.15 34.96
CA LYS A 210 25.34 11.74 33.68
C LYS A 210 26.19 10.48 33.79
N ALA A 211 26.94 10.35 34.88
CA ALA A 211 27.77 9.17 35.10
C ALA A 211 26.93 7.91 35.34
N LEU A 212 25.83 8.05 36.10
CA LEU A 212 24.86 6.96 36.33
C LEU A 212 24.10 6.61 35.05
N GLU A 213 23.64 7.61 34.29
CA GLU A 213 23.01 7.43 32.98
C GLU A 213 23.95 6.74 31.98
N SER A 214 25.24 7.07 31.99
CA SER A 214 26.20 6.44 31.07
C SER A 214 26.44 4.96 31.39
N ARG A 215 26.39 4.54 32.66
CA ARG A 215 26.69 3.15 33.05
C ARG A 215 25.44 2.28 33.17
N PHE A 216 24.33 2.85 33.64
CA PHE A 216 23.08 2.15 33.93
C PHE A 216 21.88 2.66 33.13
N GLY A 217 22.06 3.71 32.32
CA GLY A 217 21.00 4.22 31.47
C GLY A 217 20.65 3.23 30.36
N ASP A 218 19.39 3.28 29.95
CA ASP A 218 18.83 2.34 28.99
C ASP A 218 19.22 2.66 27.53
N SER A 219 20.03 3.71 27.31
CA SER A 219 20.45 4.19 25.98
C SER A 219 21.06 3.08 25.12
N HIS A 220 22.00 2.30 25.66
CA HIS A 220 22.62 1.17 24.96
C HIS A 220 21.65 -0.01 24.72
N LEU A 221 20.59 -0.12 25.52
CA LEU A 221 19.55 -1.14 25.38
C LEU A 221 18.47 -0.74 24.37
N THR A 222 18.35 0.53 24.01
CA THR A 222 17.40 1.04 22.99
C THR A 222 17.45 0.22 21.71
N GLN A 223 18.66 -0.07 21.20
CA GLN A 223 18.83 -0.85 19.96
C GLN A 223 18.45 -2.32 20.13
N PHE A 224 18.66 -2.89 21.32
CA PHE A 224 18.20 -4.23 21.67
C PHE A 224 16.66 -4.30 21.64
N TYR A 225 15.97 -3.36 22.29
CA TYR A 225 14.50 -3.31 22.30
C TYR A 225 13.89 -3.07 20.91
N ARG A 226 14.55 -2.25 20.06
CA ARG A 226 14.15 -2.11 18.64
C ARG A 226 14.21 -3.41 17.87
N THR A 227 15.20 -4.25 18.18
CA THR A 227 15.35 -5.56 17.54
C THR A 227 14.32 -6.55 18.07
N GLU A 228 14.06 -6.52 19.38
CA GLU A 228 13.01 -7.31 20.02
C GLU A 228 11.62 -6.97 19.47
N LEU A 229 11.29 -5.68 19.28
CA LEU A 229 10.05 -5.23 18.64
C LEU A 229 9.86 -5.81 17.24
N LYS A 230 10.89 -5.72 16.38
CA LYS A 230 10.81 -6.21 14.98
C LYS A 230 10.56 -7.71 14.90
N THR A 231 11.16 -8.45 15.83
CA THR A 231 11.08 -9.92 15.88
C THR A 231 9.91 -10.42 16.72
N ARG A 232 9.20 -9.54 17.41
CA ARG A 232 8.08 -9.89 18.29
C ARG A 232 6.96 -10.56 17.50
N ARG A 233 6.55 -11.75 17.94
CA ARG A 233 5.39 -12.49 17.44
C ARG A 233 4.60 -13.06 18.61
N GLN A 234 3.28 -13.13 18.48
CA GLN A 234 2.38 -13.66 19.52
C GLN A 234 2.70 -15.12 19.81
N LYS A 235 2.94 -15.45 21.08
CA LYS A 235 3.25 -16.82 21.52
C LYS A 235 1.99 -17.69 21.53
N PRO A 236 2.12 -19.02 21.40
CA PRO A 236 0.97 -19.91 21.59
C PRO A 236 0.34 -19.75 22.97
N GLY A 237 -0.95 -19.39 23.00
CA GLY A 237 -1.71 -19.18 24.23
C GLY A 237 -1.57 -17.79 24.86
N GLU A 238 -0.74 -16.91 24.31
CA GLU A 238 -0.66 -15.52 24.72
C GLU A 238 -1.90 -14.75 24.26
N SER A 239 -2.52 -14.02 25.17
CA SER A 239 -3.67 -13.17 24.87
C SER A 239 -3.26 -11.93 24.08
N LEU A 240 -4.20 -11.35 23.32
CA LEU A 240 -3.95 -10.11 22.60
C LEU A 240 -3.56 -8.96 23.55
N GLN A 241 -4.11 -8.95 24.77
CA GLN A 241 -3.78 -7.94 25.79
C GLN A 241 -2.34 -8.06 26.29
N GLU A 242 -1.86 -9.28 26.54
CA GLU A 242 -0.47 -9.53 26.94
C GLU A 242 0.50 -9.11 25.83
N LEU A 243 0.18 -9.46 24.58
CA LEU A 243 0.95 -9.03 23.42
C LEU A 243 1.00 -7.50 23.32
N ALA A 244 -0.15 -6.83 23.42
CA ALA A 244 -0.23 -5.37 23.34
C ALA A 244 0.55 -4.68 24.47
N ALA A 245 0.42 -5.17 25.71
CA ALA A 245 1.15 -4.62 26.86
C ALA A 245 2.67 -4.75 26.69
N ASP A 246 3.14 -5.87 26.14
CA ASP A 246 4.57 -6.06 25.87
C ASP A 246 5.07 -5.18 24.70
N VAL A 247 4.26 -5.03 23.65
CA VAL A 247 4.55 -4.08 22.55
C VAL A 247 4.63 -2.64 23.09
N GLU A 248 3.68 -2.22 23.93
CA GLU A 248 3.67 -0.88 24.55
C GLU A 248 4.92 -0.64 25.42
N ARG A 249 5.27 -1.63 26.25
CA ARG A 249 6.49 -1.61 27.07
C ARG A 249 7.73 -1.47 26.19
N LEU A 250 7.85 -2.30 25.16
CA LEU A 250 9.00 -2.26 24.26
C LEU A 250 9.07 -0.95 23.47
N MET A 251 7.94 -0.40 23.02
CA MET A 251 7.88 0.90 22.33
C MET A 251 8.34 2.03 23.24
N SER A 252 7.97 2.00 24.52
CA SER A 252 8.41 2.97 25.52
C SER A 252 9.92 2.93 25.76
N LEU A 253 10.53 1.74 25.70
CA LEU A 253 11.96 1.55 25.88
C LEU A 253 12.78 1.83 24.60
N ALA A 254 12.23 1.51 23.43
CA ALA A 254 12.92 1.63 22.14
C ALA A 254 12.82 3.05 21.51
N TYR A 255 11.77 3.80 21.87
CA TYR A 255 11.41 5.07 21.26
C TYR A 255 10.91 6.08 22.30
N ALA A 256 11.62 6.20 23.44
CA ALA A 256 11.30 7.13 24.52
C ALA A 256 11.27 8.60 24.07
N GLU A 257 12.15 8.99 23.14
CA GLU A 257 12.26 10.37 22.62
C GLU A 257 11.25 10.70 21.52
N CYS A 258 10.53 9.71 21.00
CA CYS A 258 9.55 9.91 19.93
C CYS A 258 8.26 10.54 20.48
N PRO A 259 7.60 11.47 19.77
CA PRO A 259 6.27 11.98 20.14
C PRO A 259 5.26 10.86 20.40
N LEU A 260 4.35 11.06 21.36
CA LEU A 260 3.44 10.01 21.83
C LEU A 260 2.51 9.50 20.72
N ASP A 261 1.97 10.39 19.89
CA ASP A 261 1.09 10.08 18.75
C ASP A 261 1.77 9.19 17.70
N VAL A 262 3.02 9.52 17.36
CA VAL A 262 3.85 8.72 16.44
C VAL A 262 4.17 7.36 17.06
N ARG A 263 4.49 7.33 18.36
CA ARG A 263 4.78 6.11 19.10
C ARG A 263 3.55 5.18 19.15
N GLU A 264 2.36 5.71 19.40
CA GLU A 264 1.11 4.94 19.44
C GLU A 264 0.73 4.39 18.06
N SER A 265 0.94 5.17 17.00
CA SER A 265 0.72 4.72 15.61
C SER A 265 1.66 3.58 15.22
N LEU A 266 2.95 3.72 15.56
CA LEU A 266 3.94 2.65 15.33
C LEU A 266 3.64 1.41 16.18
N ALA A 267 3.23 1.60 17.43
CA ALA A 267 2.86 0.51 18.33
C ALA A 267 1.69 -0.30 17.77
N ALA A 268 0.67 0.37 17.21
CA ALA A 268 -0.44 -0.28 16.51
C ALA A 268 0.06 -1.17 15.36
N GLN A 269 0.97 -0.66 14.53
CA GLN A 269 1.52 -1.41 13.40
C GLN A 269 2.31 -2.65 13.86
N TYR A 270 3.23 -2.49 14.82
CA TYR A 270 3.99 -3.61 15.38
C TYR A 270 3.08 -4.64 16.05
N PHE A 271 2.03 -4.20 16.75
CA PHE A 271 1.05 -5.09 17.34
C PHE A 271 0.33 -5.93 16.28
N VAL A 272 -0.21 -5.29 15.24
CA VAL A 272 -0.90 -5.99 14.13
C VAL A 272 0.03 -7.00 13.46
N ASP A 273 1.28 -6.60 13.15
CA ASP A 273 2.26 -7.47 12.52
C ASP A 273 2.72 -8.64 13.43
N ALA A 274 2.57 -8.49 14.75
CA ALA A 274 2.89 -9.52 15.71
C ALA A 274 1.75 -10.53 15.96
N ILE A 275 0.51 -10.23 15.57
CA ILE A 275 -0.65 -11.14 15.71
C ILE A 275 -0.40 -12.42 14.91
N ARG A 276 -0.65 -13.58 15.53
CA ARG A 276 -0.42 -14.89 14.91
C ARG A 276 -1.60 -15.39 14.07
N ASP A 277 -2.82 -15.00 14.41
CA ASP A 277 -4.02 -15.38 13.65
C ASP A 277 -4.18 -14.49 12.42
N GLU A 278 -3.96 -15.04 11.23
CA GLU A 278 -3.97 -14.32 9.94
C GLU A 278 -5.28 -13.57 9.68
N ASP A 279 -6.44 -14.17 10.00
CA ASP A 279 -7.73 -13.50 9.81
C ASP A 279 -7.86 -12.25 10.71
N THR A 280 -7.46 -12.36 11.97
CA THR A 280 -7.49 -11.26 12.94
C THR A 280 -6.45 -10.20 12.58
N GLN A 281 -5.27 -10.60 12.12
CA GLN A 281 -4.25 -9.68 11.63
C GLN A 281 -4.77 -8.89 10.42
N HIS A 282 -5.28 -9.57 9.38
CA HIS A 282 -5.77 -8.90 8.17
C HIS A 282 -6.96 -8.00 8.45
N SER A 283 -7.93 -8.45 9.27
CA SER A 283 -9.10 -7.62 9.60
C SER A 283 -8.68 -6.37 10.38
N THR A 284 -7.75 -6.50 11.32
CA THR A 284 -7.27 -5.37 12.11
C THR A 284 -6.44 -4.41 11.26
N ARG A 285 -5.64 -4.91 10.32
CA ARG A 285 -4.89 -4.06 9.37
C ARG A 285 -5.82 -3.21 8.50
N LEU A 286 -6.96 -3.75 8.07
CA LEU A 286 -7.95 -3.01 7.27
C LEU A 286 -8.68 -1.91 8.05
N MET A 287 -8.63 -1.93 9.37
CA MET A 287 -9.27 -0.91 10.20
C MET A 287 -8.51 0.43 10.17
N ASP A 288 -7.23 0.44 9.78
CA ASP A 288 -6.35 1.63 9.81
C ASP A 288 -6.41 2.37 11.16
N ALA A 289 -6.21 1.61 12.23
CA ALA A 289 -6.18 2.12 13.59
C ALA A 289 -5.04 3.13 13.80
N LYS A 290 -5.35 4.27 14.43
CA LYS A 290 -4.37 5.33 14.73
C LYS A 290 -3.57 5.08 16.00
N ASP A 291 -4.05 4.21 16.87
CA ASP A 291 -3.44 3.95 18.17
C ASP A 291 -3.54 2.46 18.55
N LEU A 292 -2.62 2.03 19.41
CA LEU A 292 -2.52 0.64 19.87
C LEU A 292 -3.80 0.17 20.55
N LYS A 293 -4.44 1.03 21.33
CA LYS A 293 -5.64 0.69 22.12
C LYS A 293 -6.84 0.43 21.21
N SER A 294 -7.02 1.23 20.16
CA SER A 294 -8.03 1.03 19.12
C SER A 294 -7.79 -0.29 18.36
N SER A 295 -6.53 -0.57 18.00
CA SER A 295 -6.13 -1.82 17.33
C SER A 295 -6.47 -3.04 18.18
N LEU A 296 -6.10 -3.02 19.45
CA LEU A 296 -6.38 -4.08 20.42
C LEU A 296 -7.89 -4.26 20.61
N ALA A 297 -8.62 -3.18 20.84
CA ALA A 297 -10.06 -3.23 21.05
C ALA A 297 -10.80 -3.81 19.84
N TYR A 298 -10.39 -3.46 18.62
CA TYR A 298 -10.95 -4.06 17.41
C TYR A 298 -10.59 -5.54 17.27
N SER A 299 -9.32 -5.90 17.45
CA SER A 299 -8.85 -7.29 17.38
C SER A 299 -9.65 -8.18 18.33
N MET A 300 -9.84 -7.74 19.58
CA MET A 300 -10.65 -8.45 20.57
C MET A 300 -12.11 -8.58 20.16
N LYS A 301 -12.72 -7.52 19.61
CA LYS A 301 -14.10 -7.56 19.10
C LYS A 301 -14.24 -8.55 17.93
N TYR A 302 -13.24 -8.57 17.05
CA TYR A 302 -13.21 -9.47 15.91
C TYR A 302 -13.09 -10.94 16.36
N GLU A 303 -12.17 -11.24 17.29
CA GLU A 303 -12.05 -12.59 17.86
C GLU A 303 -13.36 -13.04 18.53
N ALA A 304 -13.99 -12.17 19.33
CA ALA A 304 -15.26 -12.46 19.98
C ALA A 304 -16.37 -12.73 18.94
N ALA A 305 -16.53 -11.88 17.92
CA ALA A 305 -17.53 -12.07 16.86
C ALA A 305 -17.28 -13.36 16.05
N ARG A 306 -16.01 -13.72 15.85
CA ARG A 306 -15.62 -14.95 15.14
C ARG A 306 -15.92 -16.19 15.96
N THR A 307 -15.76 -16.17 17.29
CA THR A 307 -16.16 -17.30 18.14
C THR A 307 -17.67 -17.57 18.09
N VAL A 308 -18.51 -16.52 18.08
CA VAL A 308 -19.98 -16.64 17.93
C VAL A 308 -20.37 -17.21 16.56
N SER A 309 -19.66 -16.81 15.50
CA SER A 309 -19.89 -17.31 14.14
C SER A 309 -19.45 -18.77 13.96
N LYS A 310 -18.43 -19.22 14.72
CA LYS A 310 -17.98 -20.62 14.75
C LYS A 310 -18.94 -21.51 15.55
N THR A 311 -19.54 -21.00 16.63
CA THR A 311 -20.54 -21.76 17.42
C THR A 311 -21.92 -21.82 16.75
N SER A 312 -22.34 -20.82 15.97
CA SER A 312 -23.62 -20.88 15.24
C SER A 312 -23.62 -21.90 14.09
N ARG A 313 -22.44 -22.23 13.54
CA ARG A 313 -22.27 -23.32 12.55
C ARG A 313 -22.22 -24.72 13.18
N HIS A 314 -22.16 -24.83 14.51
CA HIS A 314 -22.14 -26.11 15.23
C HIS A 314 -23.55 -26.52 15.72
N VAL A 315 -24.55 -26.48 14.83
CA VAL A 315 -25.85 -27.14 15.04
C VAL A 315 -25.90 -28.39 14.17
N ARG A 316 -25.70 -29.54 14.84
CA ARG A 316 -25.70 -30.93 14.33
C ARG A 316 -25.08 -31.12 12.94
N SER A 317 -23.77 -31.36 12.90
CA SER A 317 -23.21 -32.20 11.84
C SER A 317 -23.66 -33.65 12.09
N MET A 318 -24.71 -34.07 11.38
CA MET A 318 -24.76 -35.45 10.93
C MET A 318 -23.59 -35.59 9.96
N GLY A 319 -22.70 -36.55 10.20
CA GLY A 319 -21.38 -36.62 9.57
C GLY A 319 -21.41 -36.39 8.07
N THR A 320 -20.79 -35.29 7.65
CA THR A 320 -20.31 -35.12 6.27
C THR A 320 -18.90 -34.59 6.39
N GLU A 321 -18.01 -35.30 5.73
CA GLU A 321 -16.57 -35.13 5.68
C GLU A 321 -16.17 -33.67 5.39
N ASP A 322 -14.99 -33.31 5.92
CA ASP A 322 -14.33 -32.03 5.78
C ASP A 322 -14.25 -31.53 4.33
N HIS A 323 -15.23 -30.77 3.90
CA HIS A 323 -15.20 -30.01 2.65
C HIS A 323 -15.80 -28.61 2.82
N THR A 324 -15.22 -27.78 3.69
CA THR A 324 -15.59 -26.34 3.73
C THR A 324 -14.40 -25.41 3.51
N SER A 325 -13.50 -25.78 2.61
CA SER A 325 -12.66 -24.83 1.86
C SER A 325 -12.98 -24.83 0.35
N SER A 326 -13.68 -25.84 -0.19
CA SER A 326 -13.96 -25.95 -1.64
C SER A 326 -15.07 -25.03 -2.15
N GLU A 327 -16.19 -24.85 -1.44
CA GLU A 327 -17.38 -24.19 -2.01
C GLU A 327 -17.19 -22.71 -2.41
N ARG A 328 -16.26 -21.99 -1.76
CA ARG A 328 -15.95 -20.61 -2.15
C ARG A 328 -15.10 -20.56 -3.42
N ASP A 329 -14.16 -21.52 -3.55
CA ASP A 329 -13.38 -21.70 -4.76
C ASP A 329 -14.24 -22.25 -5.89
N ASP A 330 -15.20 -23.14 -5.66
CA ASP A 330 -16.10 -23.67 -6.70
C ASP A 330 -17.00 -22.59 -7.31
N LYS A 331 -17.43 -21.61 -6.51
CA LYS A 331 -18.21 -20.47 -7.01
C LYS A 331 -17.34 -19.49 -7.79
N PHE A 332 -16.11 -19.23 -7.33
CA PHE A 332 -15.13 -18.41 -8.04
C PHE A 332 -14.64 -19.10 -9.32
N GLU A 333 -14.34 -20.38 -9.29
CA GLU A 333 -14.05 -21.26 -10.43
C GLU A 333 -15.24 -21.35 -11.37
N PHE A 334 -16.48 -21.39 -10.89
CA PHE A 334 -17.66 -21.33 -11.75
C PHE A 334 -17.74 -19.98 -12.49
N PHE A 335 -17.39 -18.87 -11.83
CA PHE A 335 -17.31 -17.55 -12.47
C PHE A 335 -16.13 -17.46 -13.44
N PHE A 336 -14.96 -17.98 -13.11
CA PHE A 336 -13.79 -18.03 -13.99
C PHE A 336 -14.02 -18.96 -15.18
N ASN A 337 -14.58 -20.16 -15.01
CA ASN A 337 -14.98 -21.06 -16.09
C ASN A 337 -16.10 -20.46 -16.96
N ARG A 338 -16.98 -19.63 -16.40
CA ARG A 338 -18.00 -18.90 -17.17
C ARG A 338 -17.39 -17.74 -17.95
N LEU A 339 -16.44 -17.01 -17.37
CA LEU A 339 -15.68 -15.95 -18.04
C LEU A 339 -14.74 -16.53 -19.10
N GLU A 340 -14.12 -17.69 -18.84
CA GLU A 340 -13.30 -18.44 -19.77
C GLU A 340 -14.15 -19.03 -20.90
N LYS A 341 -15.36 -19.51 -20.63
CA LYS A 341 -16.33 -19.86 -21.68
C LYS A 341 -16.77 -18.64 -22.49
N LEU A 342 -16.92 -17.47 -21.87
CA LEU A 342 -17.28 -16.24 -22.57
C LEU A 342 -16.12 -15.72 -23.44
N LEU A 343 -14.88 -15.74 -22.94
CA LEU A 343 -13.66 -15.42 -23.69
C LEU A 343 -13.41 -16.44 -24.81
N ASN A 344 -13.56 -17.73 -24.53
CA ASN A 344 -13.43 -18.76 -25.55
C ASN A 344 -14.58 -18.70 -26.55
N SER A 345 -15.77 -18.20 -26.18
CA SER A 345 -16.88 -17.96 -27.12
C SER A 345 -16.68 -16.70 -27.98
N SER A 346 -16.05 -15.64 -27.45
CA SER A 346 -15.69 -14.45 -28.23
C SER A 346 -14.49 -14.71 -29.15
N VAL A 347 -13.59 -15.62 -28.76
CA VAL A 347 -12.51 -16.13 -29.63
C VAL A 347 -12.99 -17.23 -30.58
N SER A 348 -14.09 -17.93 -30.26
CA SER A 348 -14.69 -18.96 -31.15
C SER A 348 -15.68 -18.39 -32.17
N GLY A 349 -15.90 -17.07 -32.20
CA GLY A 349 -16.70 -16.39 -33.21
C GLY A 349 -16.08 -16.31 -34.62
N ARG A 350 -14.92 -16.94 -34.88
CA ARG A 350 -14.41 -17.19 -36.24
C ARG A 350 -13.56 -18.46 -36.32
N LYS A 351 -14.15 -19.62 -36.00
CA LYS A 351 -13.74 -20.84 -36.72
C LYS A 351 -14.42 -20.79 -38.07
N ASN A 352 -13.67 -20.35 -39.08
CA ASN A 352 -13.99 -20.65 -40.48
C ASN A 352 -14.15 -22.18 -40.57
N THR A 353 -15.39 -22.67 -40.55
CA THR A 353 -15.67 -23.95 -41.18
C THR A 353 -15.29 -23.75 -42.64
N PRO A 354 -14.34 -24.52 -43.22
CA PRO A 354 -14.18 -24.51 -44.64
C PRO A 354 -15.52 -24.96 -45.20
N ARG A 355 -16.24 -24.08 -45.90
CA ARG A 355 -17.32 -24.51 -46.79
C ARG A 355 -16.69 -25.55 -47.72
N ARG A 356 -16.90 -26.83 -47.42
CA ARG A 356 -16.51 -27.93 -48.30
C ARG A 356 -17.37 -27.81 -49.55
N ASN A 357 -16.82 -27.15 -50.55
CA ASN A 357 -17.43 -27.10 -51.87
C ASN A 357 -17.37 -28.53 -52.45
N PRO A 358 -18.51 -29.21 -52.69
CA PRO A 358 -18.52 -30.61 -53.18
C PRO A 358 -17.88 -30.78 -54.56
N ASN A 359 -17.71 -29.67 -55.30
CA ASN A 359 -17.16 -29.67 -56.65
C ASN A 359 -15.65 -29.43 -56.74
N VAL A 360 -14.94 -29.34 -55.61
CA VAL A 360 -13.47 -29.18 -55.66
C VAL A 360 -12.82 -30.53 -55.99
N THR A 361 -12.04 -30.58 -57.08
CA THR A 361 -11.25 -31.75 -57.49
C THR A 361 -9.82 -31.65 -56.96
N CYS A 362 -9.34 -32.72 -56.33
CA CYS A 362 -7.97 -32.81 -55.86
C CYS A 362 -6.99 -32.98 -57.03
N TRP A 363 -6.03 -32.08 -57.18
CA TRP A 363 -5.02 -32.14 -58.25
C TRP A 363 -4.03 -33.31 -58.12
N LYS A 364 -4.00 -34.01 -56.97
CA LYS A 364 -3.10 -35.16 -56.72
C LYS A 364 -3.73 -36.52 -57.07
N CYS A 365 -5.05 -36.68 -56.91
CA CYS A 365 -5.74 -37.95 -57.16
C CYS A 365 -6.99 -37.85 -58.04
N SER A 366 -7.29 -36.64 -58.55
CA SER A 366 -8.43 -36.31 -59.41
C SER A 366 -9.82 -36.64 -58.83
N LYS A 367 -9.93 -36.97 -57.53
CA LYS A 367 -11.20 -37.22 -56.84
C LYS A 367 -11.82 -35.91 -56.32
N LYS A 368 -13.15 -35.82 -56.36
CA LYS A 368 -13.93 -34.68 -55.87
C LYS A 368 -14.05 -34.68 -54.34
N GLY A 369 -14.24 -33.50 -53.75
CA GLY A 369 -14.59 -33.30 -52.33
C GLY A 369 -13.43 -32.94 -51.39
N HIS A 370 -12.19 -32.81 -51.88
CA HIS A 370 -11.04 -32.36 -51.07
C HIS A 370 -9.96 -31.71 -51.95
N VAL A 371 -9.06 -30.94 -51.32
CA VAL A 371 -7.92 -30.29 -51.98
C VAL A 371 -6.61 -31.07 -51.73
N GLN A 372 -5.56 -30.80 -52.52
CA GLN A 372 -4.28 -31.54 -52.49
C GLN A 372 -3.65 -31.69 -51.10
N ARG A 373 -3.80 -30.69 -50.22
CA ARG A 373 -3.27 -30.71 -48.85
C ARG A 373 -3.96 -31.73 -47.94
N GLU A 374 -5.17 -32.15 -48.29
CA GLU A 374 -6.00 -33.09 -47.53
C GLU A 374 -6.03 -34.48 -48.18
N CYS A 375 -5.19 -34.71 -49.19
CA CYS A 375 -5.18 -35.95 -49.96
C CYS A 375 -4.40 -37.05 -49.22
N GLN A 376 -5.11 -38.04 -48.70
CA GLN A 376 -4.55 -39.21 -48.00
C GLN A 376 -3.91 -40.26 -48.93
N ALA A 377 -3.73 -39.95 -50.23
CA ALA A 377 -3.01 -40.82 -51.15
C ALA A 377 -1.51 -40.78 -50.85
N ILE A 378 -1.03 -41.87 -50.24
CA ILE A 378 0.38 -42.18 -50.01
C ILE A 378 1.04 -42.33 -51.38
N THR A 379 2.13 -41.61 -51.61
CA THR A 379 2.99 -41.81 -52.78
C THR A 379 3.67 -43.16 -52.66
N SER A 380 3.14 -44.19 -53.32
CA SER A 380 3.91 -45.39 -53.65
C SER A 380 4.77 -45.07 -54.87
N ASN A 381 5.88 -44.37 -54.67
CA ASN A 381 6.97 -44.35 -55.64
C ASN A 381 8.07 -45.26 -55.10
N GLN A 382 8.08 -46.51 -55.59
CA GLN A 382 9.21 -47.19 -56.24
C GLN A 382 8.98 -48.71 -56.18
N GLU A 383 8.83 -49.33 -57.35
CA GLU A 383 9.61 -50.49 -57.82
C GLU A 383 9.12 -50.93 -59.21
N ASN A 384 9.68 -50.27 -60.23
CA ASN A 384 10.33 -50.80 -61.45
C ASN A 384 10.41 -49.74 -62.54
#